data_AF-A0A3E0MUC1-F1
#
_entry.id   AF-A0A3E0MUC1-F1
#
_cell.length_a   1.000
_cell.length_b   1.000
_cell.length_c   1.000
_cell.angle_alpha   90.00
_cell.angle_beta   90.00
_cell.angle_gamma   90.00
#
_symmetry.space_group_name_H-M   'P 1'
#
loop_
_entity.id
_entity.type
_entity.pdbx_description
1 polymer ?
#
loop_
_entity_poly.entity_id
_entity_poly.type
_entity_poly.pdbx_seq_one_letter_code
_entity_poly.pdbx_strand_id
1 'polypeptide(L)'
;DSVTYVHFLFDRHQIVESEGAETESLFTGPEALKTVDSAARVEILHLFPELASIDYNRLPDPVRPILSGRQGRKLANRHAHNKKHLAQ
;
A
#
# COMPACT_ATOMS: atom_id res chain seq x y z
N ASP A 1 -4.85 -30.34 -9.76
CA ASP A 1 -4.68 -28.87 -9.92
C ASP A 1 -3.63 -28.36 -8.96
N SER A 2 -2.70 -27.55 -9.48
CA SER A 2 -1.65 -26.89 -8.70
C SER A 2 -1.88 -25.39 -8.71
N VAL A 3 -1.60 -24.72 -7.58
CA VAL A 3 -1.64 -23.26 -7.48
C VAL A 3 -0.24 -22.70 -7.76
N THR A 4 -0.17 -21.65 -8.58
CA THR A 4 1.06 -20.90 -8.84
C THR A 4 0.95 -19.52 -8.21
N TYR A 5 1.94 -19.17 -7.40
CA TYR A 5 2.07 -17.84 -6.82
C TYR A 5 3.03 -17.00 -7.65
N VAL A 6 2.60 -15.80 -8.02
CA VAL A 6 3.41 -14.84 -8.76
C VAL A 6 3.42 -13.52 -7.99
N HIS A 7 4.60 -12.95 -7.80
CA HIS A 7 4.75 -11.60 -7.28
C HIS A 7 5.05 -10.65 -8.44
N PHE A 8 4.34 -9.52 -8.49
CA PHE A 8 4.63 -8.41 -9.39
C PHE A 8 4.64 -7.12 -8.58
N LEU A 9 5.49 -6.18 -9.00
CA LEU A 9 5.70 -4.92 -8.32
C LEU A 9 5.77 -3.79 -9.34
N PHE A 10 5.19 -2.64 -8.99
CA PHE A 10 5.20 -1.43 -9.80
C PHE A 10 6.18 -0.41 -9.21
N ASP A 11 6.59 0.54 -10.05
CA ASP A 11 7.38 1.73 -9.64
C ASP A 11 6.57 2.68 -8.72
N ARG A 12 5.24 2.59 -8.76
CA ARG A 12 4.31 3.38 -7.94
C ARG A 12 3.19 2.50 -7.37
N HIS A 13 2.54 2.98 -6.32
CA HIS A 13 1.32 2.34 -5.81
C HIS A 13 0.19 2.51 -6.84
N GLN A 14 -0.50 1.42 -7.22
CA GLN A 14 -1.56 1.43 -8.22
C GLN A 14 -2.81 0.66 -7.75
N ILE A 15 -3.95 0.99 -8.35
CA ILE A 15 -5.15 0.14 -8.33
C ILE A 15 -5.02 -0.87 -9.46
N VAL A 16 -5.29 -2.14 -9.17
CA VAL A 16 -5.34 -3.24 -10.14
C VAL A 16 -6.73 -3.87 -10.11
N GLU A 17 -7.13 -4.47 -11.23
CA GLU A 17 -8.35 -5.28 -11.28
C GLU A 17 -7.98 -6.75 -11.05
N SER A 18 -8.60 -7.37 -10.05
CA SER A 18 -8.43 -8.78 -9.71
C SER A 18 -9.79 -9.45 -9.61
N GLU A 19 -10.09 -10.38 -10.51
CA GLU A 19 -11.38 -11.08 -10.56
C GLU A 19 -12.60 -10.12 -10.59
N GLY A 20 -12.48 -9.01 -11.33
CA GLY A 20 -13.52 -7.99 -11.44
C GLY A 20 -13.65 -7.05 -10.23
N ALA A 21 -12.75 -7.14 -9.24
CA ALA A 21 -12.70 -6.23 -8.11
C ALA A 21 -11.46 -5.32 -8.17
N GLU A 22 -11.64 -4.03 -7.90
CA GLU A 22 -10.52 -3.10 -7.68
C GLU A 22 -9.78 -3.47 -6.38
N THR A 23 -8.48 -3.73 -6.49
CA THR A 23 -7.58 -3.96 -5.36
C THR A 23 -6.35 -3.07 -5.47
N GLU A 24 -5.60 -2.98 -4.37
CA GLU A 24 -4.39 -2.17 -4.29
C GLU A 24 -3.14 -3.03 -4.49
N SER A 25 -2.18 -2.54 -5.28
CA SER A 25 -0.84 -3.12 -5.33
C SER A 25 -0.11 -2.91 -4.00
N LEU A 26 0.97 -3.65 -3.74
CA LEU A 26 1.74 -3.46 -2.51
C LEU A 26 2.25 -2.01 -2.40
N PHE A 27 1.82 -1.29 -1.36
CA PHE A 27 2.40 0.00 -1.00
C PHE A 27 3.75 -0.22 -0.32
N THR A 28 4.85 0.11 -1.01
CA THR A 28 6.25 -0.07 -0.55
C THR A 28 6.68 0.95 0.50
N GLY A 29 5.80 1.23 1.47
CA GLY A 29 6.12 2.03 2.65
C GLY A 29 7.15 1.34 3.57
N PRO A 30 7.55 2.02 4.66
CA PRO A 30 8.69 1.60 5.49
C PRO A 30 8.62 0.18 6.09
N GLU A 31 7.42 -0.34 6.28
CA GLU A 31 7.19 -1.66 6.87
C GLU A 31 7.03 -2.76 5.81
N ALA A 32 6.62 -2.44 4.58
CA ALA A 32 6.25 -3.44 3.57
C ALA A 32 7.43 -4.32 3.14
N LEU A 33 8.61 -3.72 2.91
CA LEU A 33 9.79 -4.50 2.51
C LEU A 33 10.35 -5.39 3.63
N LYS A 34 9.92 -5.20 4.88
CA LYS A 34 10.33 -6.08 5.99
C LYS A 34 9.59 -7.42 5.97
N THR A 35 8.44 -7.50 5.30
CA THR A 35 7.64 -8.74 5.21
C THR A 35 8.01 -9.59 4.00
N VAL A 36 8.79 -9.05 3.07
CA VAL A 36 9.30 -9.76 1.90
C VAL A 36 10.52 -10.60 2.29
N ASP A 37 10.59 -11.83 1.78
CA ASP A 37 11.74 -12.69 2.01
C ASP A 37 13.05 -12.04 1.58
N SER A 38 14.14 -12.38 2.27
CA SER A 38 15.46 -11.80 2.05
C SER A 38 15.94 -11.88 0.60
N ALA A 39 15.72 -13.00 -0.11
CA ALA A 39 16.17 -13.17 -1.48
C ALA A 39 15.36 -12.28 -2.45
N ALA A 40 14.03 -12.29 -2.31
CA ALA A 40 13.15 -11.45 -3.10
C ALA A 40 13.38 -9.95 -2.82
N ARG A 41 13.69 -9.58 -1.58
CA ARG A 41 14.03 -8.20 -1.22
C ARG A 41 15.31 -7.73 -1.91
N VAL A 42 16.34 -8.58 -2.01
CA VAL A 42 17.57 -8.24 -2.74
C VAL A 42 17.28 -7.99 -4.21
N GLU A 43 16.47 -8.85 -4.83
CA GLU A 43 16.04 -8.66 -6.22
C GLU A 43 15.24 -7.36 -6.41
N ILE A 44 14.28 -7.09 -5.52
CA ILE A 44 13.50 -5.84 -5.54
C ILE A 44 14.42 -4.62 -5.43
N LEU A 45 15.38 -4.60 -4.51
CA LEU A 45 16.30 -3.47 -4.36
C LEU A 45 17.29 -3.35 -5.52
N HIS A 46 17.55 -4.43 -6.25
CA HIS A 46 18.33 -4.40 -7.47
C HIS A 46 17.54 -3.77 -8.63
N LEU A 47 16.25 -4.10 -8.74
CA LEU A 47 15.36 -3.57 -9.77
C LEU A 47 14.89 -2.13 -9.48
N PHE A 48 14.68 -1.81 -8.19
CA PHE A 48 14.13 -0.54 -7.69
C PHE A 48 15.07 0.04 -6.60
N PRO A 49 16.27 0.50 -6.99
CA PRO A 49 17.27 0.99 -6.03
C PRO A 49 16.79 2.18 -5.20
N GLU A 50 15.84 2.98 -5.71
CA GLU A 50 15.21 4.09 -4.99
C GLU A 50 14.49 3.64 -3.70
N LEU A 51 14.07 2.37 -3.62
CA LEU A 51 13.47 1.81 -2.41
C LEU A 51 14.47 1.52 -1.29
N ALA A 52 15.78 1.50 -1.59
CA ALA A 52 16.82 1.31 -0.57
C ALA A 52 17.02 2.55 0.31
N SER A 53 16.69 3.73 -0.22
CA SER A 53 16.87 5.02 0.42
C SER A 53 15.55 5.78 0.54
N ILE A 54 14.47 5.10 0.95
CA ILE A 54 13.20 5.78 1.21
C ILE A 54 13.45 6.84 2.28
N ASP A 55 13.51 8.09 1.83
CA ASP A 55 13.43 9.23 2.71
C ASP A 55 12.04 9.19 3.34
N TYR A 56 11.98 9.05 4.66
CA TYR A 56 10.72 9.07 5.39
C TYR A 56 9.97 10.40 5.22
N ASN A 57 10.65 11.46 4.76
CA ASN A 57 10.04 12.74 4.37
C ASN A 57 9.48 12.72 2.92
N ARG A 58 9.80 11.69 2.13
CA ARG A 58 9.37 11.50 0.75
C ARG A 58 8.94 10.04 0.54
N LEU A 59 7.91 9.64 1.27
CA LEU A 59 7.25 8.34 1.11
C LEU A 59 6.78 8.15 -0.33
N PRO A 60 6.67 6.89 -0.81
CA PRO A 60 6.01 6.62 -2.07
C PRO A 60 4.62 7.25 -2.08
N ASP A 61 4.20 7.80 -3.23
CA ASP A 61 2.86 8.38 -3.37
C ASP A 61 1.81 7.26 -3.30
N PRO A 62 0.90 7.27 -2.31
CA PRO A 62 -0.13 6.26 -2.24
C PRO A 62 -1.22 6.55 -3.28
N VAL A 63 -1.75 5.50 -3.92
CA VAL A 63 -2.82 5.66 -4.92
C VAL A 63 -4.13 6.15 -4.29
N ARG A 64 -4.34 5.88 -2.99
CA ARG A 64 -5.45 6.40 -2.19
C ARG A 64 -4.96 7.21 -0.99
N PRO A 65 -5.72 8.21 -0.51
CA PRO A 65 -5.31 9.03 0.62
C PRO A 65 -5.14 8.22 1.91
N ILE A 66 -3.96 8.33 2.52
CA ILE A 66 -3.72 7.82 3.87
C ILE A 66 -4.02 8.94 4.87
N LEU A 67 -5.05 8.74 5.70
CA LEU A 67 -5.43 9.74 6.69
C LEU A 67 -4.49 9.72 7.88
N SER A 68 -4.07 10.89 8.33
CA SER A 68 -3.46 11.03 9.65
C SER A 68 -4.43 10.58 10.74
N GLY A 69 -3.90 10.16 11.90
CA GLY A 69 -4.76 9.78 13.03
C GLY A 69 -5.73 10.89 13.46
N ARG A 70 -5.36 12.16 13.30
CA ARG A 70 -6.27 13.29 13.58
C ARG A 70 -7.41 13.36 12.56
N GLN A 71 -7.10 13.24 11.27
CA GLN A 71 -8.10 13.25 10.19
C GLN A 71 -9.04 12.05 10.31
N GLY A 72 -8.50 10.85 10.57
CA GLY A 72 -9.30 9.64 10.77
C GLY A 72 -10.30 9.77 11.93
N ARG A 73 -9.87 10.29 13.09
CA ARG A 73 -10.78 10.55 14.22
C ARG A 73 -11.86 11.58 13.88
N LYS A 74 -11.50 12.65 13.17
CA LYS A 74 -12.46 13.67 12.73
C LYS A 74 -13.51 13.07 11.79
N LEU A 75 -13.08 12.23 10.84
CA LEU A 75 -13.97 11.52 9.92
C LEU A 75 -14.93 10.62 10.70
N ALA A 76 -14.41 9.80 11.62
CA ALA A 76 -15.22 8.91 12.43
C ALA A 76 -16.27 9.66 13.27
N ASN A 77 -15.87 10.74 13.95
CA ASN A 77 -16.78 11.57 14.74
C ASN A 77 -17.89 12.21 13.88
N ARG A 78 -17.54 12.68 12.68
CA ARG A 78 -18.52 13.25 11.73
C ARG A 78 -19.56 12.20 11.29
N HIS A 79 -19.12 10.99 10.97
CA HIS A 79 -20.00 9.91 10.55
C HIS A 79 -20.93 9.47 11.69
N ALA A 80 -20.41 9.35 12.91
CA ALA A 80 -21.21 9.06 14.11
C ALA A 80 -22.28 10.15 14.36
N HIS A 81 -21.89 11.43 14.29
CA HIS A 81 -22.83 12.54 14.45
C HIS A 81 -23.94 12.56 13.39
N ASN A 82 -23.58 12.28 12.14
CA ASN A 82 -24.51 12.27 11.01
C ASN A 82 -25.30 10.96 10.85
N LYS A 83 -25.11 9.98 11.74
CA LYS A 83 -25.68 8.63 11.65
C LYS A 83 -25.41 7.94 10.30
N LYS A 84 -24.23 8.17 9.74
CA LYS A 84 -23.77 7.54 8.49
C LYS A 84 -22.72 6.50 8.82
N HIS A 85 -22.80 5.33 8.18
CA HIS A 85 -21.74 4.32 8.29
C HIS A 85 -20.42 4.87 7.72
N LEU A 86 -19.31 4.48 8.32
CA LEU A 86 -17.99 4.59 7.70
C LEU A 86 -17.95 3.51 6.61
N ALA A 87 -18.02 3.93 5.35
CA ALA A 87 -17.69 3.09 4.21
C ALA A 87 -16.32 3.55 3.69
N GLN A 88 -15.42 2.59 3.47
CA GLN A 88 -14.17 2.82 2.72
C GLN A 88 -14.46 2.78 1.22
#